data_AF-A0A1D9G794-F1
#
_entry.id   AF-A0A1D9G794-F1
#
_cell.length_a   1.000
_cell.length_b   1.000
_cell.length_c   1.000
_cell.angle_alpha   90.00
_cell.angle_beta   90.00
_cell.angle_gamma   90.00
#
_symmetry.space_group_name_H-M   'P 1'
#
loop_
_entity.id
_entity.type
_entity.pdbx_description
1 polymer ?
#
loop_
_entity_poly.entity_id
_entity_poly.type
_entity_poly.pdbx_seq_one_letter_code
_entity_poly.pdbx_strand_id
1 'polypeptide(L)' 'MSYLPQAGYQGRITLFRTSEVYRDDLGMLGEIPTDPTWGWNQFSSKTVEVEVVPGNHTTMLGEPHVMVLAEKLLIMLNKQ' A
#
# COMPACT_ATOMS: atom_id res chain seq x y z
N MET A 1 -21.65 -3.85 10.95
CA MET A 1 -21.59 -4.24 9.52
C MET A 1 -20.22 -4.81 9.27
N SER A 2 -20.11 -6.02 8.71
CA SER A 2 -18.82 -6.66 8.42
C SER A 2 -18.62 -6.67 6.91
N TYR A 3 -17.50 -6.13 6.43
CA TYR A 3 -17.11 -6.21 5.02
C TYR A 3 -16.27 -7.48 4.81
N LEU A 4 -16.68 -8.32 3.86
CA LEU A 4 -15.94 -9.51 3.43
C LEU A 4 -15.96 -9.57 1.89
N PRO A 5 -14.80 -9.46 1.22
CA PRO A 5 -14.71 -9.67 -0.22
C PRO A 5 -15.24 -11.06 -0.60
N GLN A 6 -16.18 -11.12 -1.55
CA GLN A 6 -16.83 -12.37 -1.96
C GLN A 6 -15.96 -13.21 -2.91
N ALA A 7 -15.06 -12.57 -3.66
CA ALA A 7 -14.17 -13.22 -4.62
C ALA A 7 -12.86 -12.43 -4.76
N GLY A 8 -11.80 -13.10 -5.21
CA GLY A 8 -10.53 -12.45 -5.52
C GLY A 8 -10.65 -11.47 -6.69
N TYR A 9 -10.06 -10.29 -6.53
CA TYR A 9 -9.99 -9.26 -7.57
C TYR A 9 -9.13 -9.72 -8.75
N GLN A 10 -9.69 -9.64 -9.95
CA GLN A 10 -9.05 -10.14 -11.18
C GLN A 10 -8.17 -9.10 -11.89
N GLY A 11 -8.28 -7.83 -11.49
CA GLY A 11 -7.45 -6.75 -12.00
C GLY A 11 -6.06 -6.74 -11.37
N ARG A 12 -5.19 -5.86 -11.89
CA ARG A 12 -3.90 -5.60 -11.26
C ARG A 12 -4.09 -4.69 -10.05
N ILE A 13 -3.37 -4.96 -8.98
CA ILE A 13 -3.30 -4.11 -7.80
C ILE A 13 -1.88 -3.61 -7.66
N THR A 14 -1.74 -2.30 -7.51
CA THR A 14 -0.50 -1.65 -7.10
C THR A 14 -0.73 -1.00 -5.74
N LEU A 15 -0.01 -1.45 -4.73
CA LEU A 15 -0.05 -0.90 -3.39
C LEU A 15 1.08 0.13 -3.23
N PHE A 16 0.71 1.39 -3.04
CA PHE A 16 1.67 2.43 -2.64
C PHE A 16 1.79 2.43 -1.12
N ARG A 17 2.91 1.89 -0.62
CA ARG A 17 3.17 1.73 0.81
C ARG A 17 4.02 2.88 1.34
N THR A 18 3.75 3.35 2.54
CA THR A 18 4.59 4.35 3.19
C THR A 18 5.94 3.78 3.59
N SER A 19 7.00 4.59 3.56
CA SER A 19 8.30 4.23 4.11
C SER A 19 8.29 4.25 5.64
N GLU A 20 7.52 5.17 6.21
CA GLU A 20 7.30 5.27 7.65
C GLU A 20 6.02 4.52 8.00
N VAL A 21 6.18 3.40 8.70
CA VAL A 21 5.05 2.68 9.30
C VAL A 21 5.00 3.10 10.75
N TYR A 22 3.88 3.70 11.16
CA TYR A 22 3.68 4.12 12.54
C TYR A 22 3.72 2.89 13.44
N ARG A 23 4.72 2.88 14.33
CA ARG A 23 4.74 2.01 15.51
C ARG A 23 4.28 2.90 16.64
N ASP A 24 3.29 2.47 17.41
CA ASP A 24 3.08 3.15 18.66
C ASP A 24 4.11 2.66 19.68
N ASP A 25 4.67 3.59 20.44
CA ASP A 25 5.70 3.27 21.44
C ASP A 25 5.16 2.36 22.56
N LEU A 26 3.83 2.30 22.69
CA LEU A 26 3.11 1.49 23.66
C LEU A 26 2.72 0.09 23.15
N GLY A 27 2.93 -0.22 21.86
CA GLY A 27 2.59 -1.51 21.26
C GLY A 27 1.10 -1.86 21.24
N MET A 28 0.22 -0.86 21.34
CA MET A 28 -1.24 -1.01 21.30
C MET A 28 -1.74 -1.19 19.87
N LEU A 29 -0.99 -0.71 18.88
CA LEU A 29 -1.16 -1.07 17.48
C LEU A 29 -0.35 -2.35 17.28
N GLY A 30 -1.04 -3.43 16.90
CA GLY A 30 -0.43 -4.74 16.73
C GLY A 30 0.80 -4.73 15.82
N GLU A 31 1.52 -5.86 15.78
CA GLU A 31 2.76 -5.97 15.03
C GLU A 31 2.62 -5.50 13.58
N ILE A 32 3.64 -4.79 13.10
CA ILE A 32 3.71 -4.42 11.68
C ILE A 32 3.68 -5.71 10.86
N PRO A 33 2.73 -5.86 9.92
CA PRO A 33 2.67 -7.04 9.08
C PRO A 33 4.01 -7.29 8.38
N THR A 34 4.52 -8.51 8.48
CA THR A 34 5.71 -8.95 7.74
C THR A 34 5.44 -9.07 6.25
N ASP A 35 4.18 -9.29 5.87
CA ASP A 35 3.72 -9.28 4.49
C ASP A 35 3.83 -7.87 3.89
N PRO A 36 4.73 -7.64 2.90
CA PRO A 36 4.89 -6.33 2.29
C PRO A 36 3.65 -5.86 1.52
N THR A 37 2.74 -6.77 1.18
CA THR A 37 1.47 -6.47 0.49
C THR A 37 0.34 -6.12 1.46
N TRP A 38 0.59 -6.11 2.77
CA TRP A 38 -0.42 -5.84 3.80
C TRP A 38 -1.70 -6.69 3.64
N GLY A 39 -1.54 -7.96 3.25
CA GLY A 39 -2.64 -8.90 3.08
C GLY A 39 -3.38 -8.80 1.75
N TRP A 40 -3.10 -7.80 0.90
CA TRP A 40 -3.78 -7.65 -0.39
C TRP A 40 -3.56 -8.84 -1.33
N ASN A 41 -2.44 -9.55 -1.20
CA ASN A 41 -2.17 -10.76 -1.98
C ASN A 41 -3.22 -11.88 -1.74
N GLN A 42 -3.87 -11.90 -0.58
CA GLN A 42 -4.94 -12.88 -0.28
C GLN A 42 -6.21 -12.63 -1.09
N PHE A 43 -6.39 -11.42 -1.61
CA PHE A 43 -7.58 -10.97 -2.32
C PHE A 43 -7.34 -10.70 -3.79
N SER A 44 -6.16 -11.00 -4.33
CA SER A 44 -5.86 -10.83 -5.76
C SER A 44 -5.63 -12.16 -6.43
N SER A 45 -6.07 -12.31 -7.69
CA SER A 45 -5.66 -13.45 -8.53
C SER A 45 -4.32 -13.24 -9.22
N LYS A 46 -3.74 -12.04 -9.09
CA LYS A 46 -2.46 -11.64 -9.69
C LYS A 46 -1.50 -11.18 -8.60
N THR A 47 -0.20 -11.17 -8.90
CA THR A 47 0.81 -10.61 -8.00
C THR A 47 0.51 -9.14 -7.73
N VAL A 48 0.48 -8.77 -6.44
CA VAL A 48 0.35 -7.37 -6.01
C VAL A 48 1.72 -6.69 -6.13
N GLU A 49 1.79 -5.63 -6.91
CA GLU A 49 3.00 -4.80 -7.01
C GLU A 49 3.04 -3.81 -5.83
N VAL A 50 4.18 -3.68 -5.16
CA VAL A 50 4.34 -2.79 -4.01
C VAL A 50 5.36 -1.71 -4.33
N GLU A 51 4.94 -0.46 -4.23
CA GLU A 51 5.78 0.72 -4.46
C GLU A 51 5.90 1.54 -3.16
N VAL A 52 7.12 1.71 -2.64
CA VAL A 52 7.33 2.47 -1.40
C VAL A 52 7.40 3.96 -1.69
N VAL A 53 6.64 4.76 -0.94
CA VAL A 53 6.56 6.22 -1.02
C VAL A 53 7.06 6.83 0.30
N PRO A 54 7.90 7.88 0.24
CA PRO A 54 8.37 8.58 1.44
C PRO A 54 7.25 9.14 2.32
N GLY A 55 7.53 9.27 3.62
CA GLY A 55 6.60 9.76 4.62
C GLY A 55 5.73 8.65 5.23
N ASN A 56 4.69 9.06 5.95
CA ASN A 56 3.71 8.21 6.62
C ASN A 56 2.32 8.33 5.97
N HIS A 57 1.31 7.68 6.55
CA HIS A 57 -0.03 7.61 5.96
C HIS A 57 -0.67 9.00 5.75
N THR A 58 -0.28 9.98 6.56
CA THR A 58 -0.77 11.36 6.45
C THR A 58 0.10 12.20 5.54
N THR A 59 1.43 12.06 5.59
CA THR A 59 2.37 12.94 4.88
C THR A 59 2.66 12.51 3.44
N MET A 60 2.50 11.23 3.09
CA MET A 60 2.80 10.72 1.74
C MET A 60 2.01 11.41 0.61
N LEU A 61 0.84 11.98 0.94
CA LEU A 61 -0.06 12.64 0.01
C LEU A 61 0.21 14.16 -0.11
N GLY A 62 1.11 14.71 0.70
CA GLY A 62 1.47 16.13 0.71
C GLY A 62 2.89 16.38 0.18
N GLU A 63 3.22 17.64 -0.07
CA GLU A 63 4.58 18.02 -0.45
C GLU A 63 5.58 17.78 0.70
N PRO A 64 6.82 17.33 0.40
CA PRO A 64 7.34 17.07 -0.95
C PRO A 64 7.03 15.65 -1.48
N HIS A 65 6.45 14.77 -0.67
CA HIS A 65 6.33 13.33 -0.96
C HIS A 65 5.35 12.98 -2.08
N VAL A 66 4.32 13.80 -2.28
CA VAL A 66 3.32 13.62 -3.33
C VAL A 66 3.93 13.60 -4.74
N MET A 67 5.07 14.28 -4.95
CA MET A 67 5.78 14.25 -6.22
C MET A 67 6.30 12.85 -6.55
N VAL A 68 6.86 12.15 -5.56
CA VAL A 68 7.36 10.76 -5.72
C VAL A 68 6.20 9.79 -5.92
N LEU A 69 5.08 9.99 -5.21
CA LEU A 69 3.86 9.21 -5.43
C LEU A 69 3.35 9.37 -6.88
N ALA A 70 3.28 10.61 -7.37
CA ALA A 70 2.80 10.90 -8.73
C ALA A 70 3.70 10.27 -9.80
N GLU A 71 5.02 10.35 -9.64
CA GLU A 71 5.97 9.72 -10.56
C GLU A 71 5.78 8.19 -10.62
N LYS A 72 5.72 7.54 -9.44
CA LYS A 72 5.51 6.09 -9.38
C LYS A 72 4.15 5.69 -9.94
N LEU A 73 3.09 6.45 -9.65
CA LEU A 73 1.77 6.23 -10.23
C LEU A 73 1.80 6.27 -11.76
N LEU A 74 2.46 7.28 -12.34
CA LEU A 74 2.56 7.39 -13.80
C LEU A 74 3.30 6.20 -14.42
N ILE A 75 4.41 5.76 -13.81
CA ILE A 75 5.13 4.56 -14.24
C ILE A 75 4.20 3.35 -14.25
N MET A 76 3.46 3.14 -13.16
CA MET A 76 2.58 1.99 -12.96
C MET A 76 1.39 1.98 -13.92
N LEU A 77 0.81 3.14 -14.22
CA LEU A 77 -0.26 3.27 -15.22
C LEU A 77 0.22 2.95 -16.64
N ASN A 78 1.50 3.21 -16.93
CA ASN A 78 2.10 2.97 -18.23
C ASN A 78 2.73 1.57 -18.38
N LYS A 79 2.79 0.76 -17.31
CA LYS A 79 3.22 -0.64 -17.40
C LYS A 79 2.18 -1.45 -18.18
N GLN A 80 2.58 -1.92 -19.37
CA GLN A 80 1.81 -2.83 -20.25
C GLN A 80 1.74 -4.24 -19.68
#